data_AF-A0A660TV21-F1
#
_entry.id   AF-A0A660TV21-F1
#
_cell.length_a   1.000
_cell.length_b   1.000
_cell.length_c   1.000
_cell.angle_alpha   90.00
_cell.angle_beta   90.00
_cell.angle_gamma   90.00
#
_symmetry.space_group_name_H-M   'P 1'
#
loop_
_entity.id
_entity.type
_entity.pdbx_description
1 polymer ?
#
loop_
_entity_poly.entity_id
_entity_poly.type
_entity_poly.pdbx_seq_one_letter_code
_entity_poly.pdbx_strand_id
1 'polypeptide(L)'
;MQRQQIIKAFNILGIKEGASIVEITKAYRRLAKKYHPDSHQENVDYAHKMMVKINEAYSIVKKYLESGASFESRNEDNYYRESRGTEEEYGYRYSNNALWKWIEKFERERREREERRRREIEKRRREEKAFREFFERLAKEQFLEKEDRKKYEILLKHTMNTMEGFFRNNLHNQRFRERPYMKSIFDEFMERYELLLEKSKKLAGEFKSHLYSTKSKYLYEFLNSFIFDAVTVLPYPKDVSASSLRMYEDAVYVSERFMYSFFSQKEAVPKKSIMELLKRSLNGYEMFLKTFPDSPLLTYAEAKIELLEKFYRAFLR
;
A
#
# COMPACT_ATOMS: atom_id res chain seq x y z
N MET A 1 -35.17 44.21 -7.69
CA MET A 1 -35.37 42.75 -7.88
C MET A 1 -36.53 42.16 -7.06
N GLN A 2 -36.90 42.70 -5.88
CA GLN A 2 -37.93 42.10 -5.01
C GLN A 2 -39.36 42.10 -5.60
N ARG A 3 -39.79 43.16 -6.30
CA ARG A 3 -41.16 43.25 -6.87
C ARG A 3 -41.46 42.15 -7.90
N GLN A 4 -40.52 41.86 -8.81
CA GLN A 4 -40.70 40.79 -9.82
C GLN A 4 -40.81 39.39 -9.19
N GLN A 5 -40.12 39.15 -8.06
CA GLN A 5 -40.23 37.87 -7.34
C GLN A 5 -41.61 37.71 -6.67
N ILE A 6 -42.18 38.79 -6.15
CA ILE A 6 -43.52 38.81 -5.55
C ILE A 6 -44.59 38.54 -6.63
N ILE A 7 -44.52 39.23 -7.78
CA ILE A 7 -45.43 39.02 -8.92
C ILE A 7 -45.37 37.57 -9.41
N LYS A 8 -44.15 37.04 -9.57
CA LYS A 8 -43.94 35.64 -9.95
C LYS A 8 -44.54 34.68 -8.92
N ALA A 9 -44.47 34.99 -7.64
CA ALA A 9 -45.05 34.19 -6.57
C ALA A 9 -46.59 34.18 -6.60
N PHE A 10 -47.25 35.33 -6.81
CA PHE A 10 -48.70 35.41 -7.04
C PHE A 10 -49.13 34.56 -8.26
N ASN A 11 -48.37 34.65 -9.36
CA ASN A 11 -48.59 33.86 -10.56
C ASN A 11 -48.42 32.34 -10.34
N ILE A 12 -47.41 31.92 -9.56
CA ILE A 12 -47.19 30.51 -9.21
C ILE A 12 -48.35 29.96 -8.36
N LEU A 13 -48.91 30.78 -7.48
CA LEU A 13 -50.09 30.43 -6.68
C LEU A 13 -51.40 30.52 -7.48
N GLY A 14 -51.37 31.12 -8.68
CA GLY A 14 -52.52 31.26 -9.58
C GLY A 14 -53.57 32.25 -9.07
N ILE A 15 -53.13 33.34 -8.43
CA ILE A 15 -53.96 34.37 -7.79
C ILE A 15 -53.50 35.76 -8.22
N LYS A 16 -54.39 36.75 -8.13
CA LYS A 16 -54.09 38.14 -8.49
C LYS A 16 -53.26 38.84 -7.41
N GLU A 17 -52.49 39.85 -7.83
CA GLU A 17 -51.84 40.79 -6.92
C GLU A 17 -52.90 41.51 -6.08
N GLY A 18 -52.72 41.56 -4.76
CA GLY A 18 -53.71 42.12 -3.82
C GLY A 18 -54.78 41.14 -3.31
N ALA A 19 -54.68 39.85 -3.64
CA ALA A 19 -55.55 38.82 -3.06
C ALA A 19 -55.46 38.79 -1.52
N SER A 20 -56.58 38.49 -0.87
CA SER A 20 -56.64 38.40 0.60
C SER A 20 -55.82 37.21 1.14
N ILE A 21 -55.41 37.29 2.42
CA ILE A 21 -54.69 36.20 3.11
C ILE A 21 -55.47 34.88 3.02
N VAL A 22 -56.81 34.95 3.05
CA VAL A 22 -57.71 33.80 2.94
C VAL A 22 -57.61 33.15 1.56
N GLU A 23 -57.64 33.95 0.48
CA GLU A 23 -57.50 33.46 -0.90
C GLU A 23 -56.12 32.89 -1.18
N ILE A 24 -55.06 33.54 -0.67
CA ILE A 24 -53.68 33.06 -0.79
C ILE A 24 -53.52 31.69 -0.13
N THR A 25 -54.07 31.54 1.08
CA THR A 25 -54.01 30.29 1.82
C THR A 25 -54.85 29.20 1.14
N LYS A 26 -56.01 29.55 0.57
CA LYS A 26 -56.86 28.61 -0.19
C LYS A 26 -56.18 28.12 -1.47
N ALA A 27 -55.55 29.02 -2.22
CA ALA A 27 -54.82 28.71 -3.45
C ALA A 27 -53.61 27.80 -3.18
N TYR A 28 -52.84 28.14 -2.13
CA TYR A 28 -51.71 27.32 -1.66
C TYR A 28 -52.14 25.89 -1.34
N ARG A 29 -53.22 25.70 -0.56
CA ARG A 29 -53.71 24.36 -0.19
C ARG A 29 -54.21 23.55 -1.37
N ARG A 30 -54.91 24.19 -2.32
CA ARG A 30 -55.36 23.53 -3.55
C ARG A 30 -54.17 22.99 -4.35
N LEU A 31 -53.12 23.79 -4.48
CA LEU A 31 -51.90 23.39 -5.18
C LEU A 31 -51.11 22.34 -4.39
N ALA A 32 -51.04 22.44 -3.06
CA ALA A 32 -50.39 21.45 -2.20
C ALA A 32 -51.08 20.08 -2.26
N LYS A 33 -52.42 20.04 -2.24
CA LYS A 33 -53.19 18.79 -2.44
C LYS A 33 -53.00 18.24 -3.84
N LYS A 34 -52.97 19.11 -4.85
CA LYS A 34 -52.78 18.72 -6.26
C LYS A 34 -51.41 18.12 -6.51
N TYR A 35 -50.35 18.63 -5.90
CA TYR A 35 -48.99 18.15 -6.09
C TYR A 35 -48.47 17.35 -4.88
N HIS A 36 -49.37 16.75 -4.10
CA HIS A 36 -48.98 15.89 -2.98
C HIS A 36 -48.28 14.63 -3.54
N PRO A 37 -47.10 14.26 -3.00
CA PRO A 37 -46.34 13.12 -3.52
C PRO A 37 -47.08 11.78 -3.35
N ASP A 38 -47.93 11.63 -2.32
CA ASP A 38 -48.76 10.41 -2.19
C ASP A 38 -49.74 10.24 -3.35
N SER A 39 -50.15 11.33 -4.02
CA SER A 39 -51.00 11.30 -5.21
C SER A 39 -50.19 11.17 -6.51
N HIS A 40 -48.86 11.19 -6.45
CA HIS A 40 -47.94 11.20 -7.59
C HIS A 40 -46.78 10.21 -7.40
N GLN A 41 -47.11 8.96 -7.04
CA GLN A 41 -46.14 7.90 -6.73
C GLN A 41 -45.25 7.53 -7.92
N GLU A 42 -45.73 7.70 -9.16
CA GLU A 42 -44.97 7.41 -10.39
C GLU A 42 -44.05 8.56 -10.82
N ASN A 43 -44.27 9.79 -10.33
CA ASN A 43 -43.47 10.96 -10.71
C ASN A 43 -43.21 11.88 -9.52
N VAL A 44 -42.64 11.28 -8.46
CA VAL A 44 -42.36 11.92 -7.18
C VAL A 44 -41.45 13.14 -7.35
N ASP A 45 -40.49 13.09 -8.27
CA ASP A 45 -39.56 14.20 -8.53
C ASP A 45 -40.24 15.44 -9.15
N TYR A 46 -41.23 15.24 -10.01
CA TYR A 46 -42.00 16.35 -10.59
C TYR A 46 -42.92 16.99 -9.55
N ALA A 47 -43.69 16.18 -8.81
CA ALA A 47 -44.53 16.66 -7.73
C ALA A 47 -43.72 17.41 -6.68
N HIS A 48 -42.52 16.91 -6.35
CA HIS A 48 -41.57 17.56 -5.46
C HIS A 48 -41.11 18.93 -5.98
N LYS A 49 -40.66 19.03 -7.24
CA LYS A 49 -40.23 20.31 -7.84
C LYS A 49 -41.35 21.35 -7.86
N MET A 50 -42.59 20.92 -8.10
CA MET A 50 -43.74 21.81 -8.09
C MET A 50 -44.09 22.27 -6.68
N MET A 51 -44.09 21.36 -5.70
CA MET A 51 -44.35 21.68 -4.30
C MET A 51 -43.35 22.68 -3.72
N VAL A 52 -42.05 22.53 -4.04
CA VAL A 52 -41.02 23.50 -3.62
C VAL A 52 -41.33 24.91 -4.12
N LYS A 53 -41.69 25.04 -5.41
CA LYS A 53 -42.06 26.34 -6.01
C LYS A 53 -43.30 26.93 -5.36
N ILE A 54 -44.29 26.11 -5.01
CA ILE A 54 -45.53 26.53 -4.35
C ILE A 54 -45.25 27.02 -2.92
N ASN A 55 -44.40 26.32 -2.17
CA ASN A 55 -43.98 26.72 -0.82
C ASN A 55 -43.18 28.03 -0.82
N GLU A 56 -42.20 28.16 -1.73
CA GLU A 56 -41.42 29.39 -1.91
C GLU A 56 -42.33 30.56 -2.26
N ALA A 57 -43.26 30.38 -3.20
CA ALA A 57 -44.21 31.41 -3.61
C ALA A 57 -45.11 31.85 -2.45
N TYR A 58 -45.65 30.91 -1.67
CA TYR A 58 -46.46 31.21 -0.50
C TYR A 58 -45.68 31.97 0.57
N SER A 59 -44.44 31.56 0.87
CA SER A 59 -43.61 32.27 1.85
C SER A 59 -43.29 33.70 1.41
N ILE A 60 -43.02 33.93 0.12
CA ILE A 60 -42.73 35.26 -0.42
C ILE A 60 -43.96 36.16 -0.32
N VAL A 61 -45.14 35.68 -0.75
CA VAL A 61 -46.39 36.43 -0.70
C VAL A 61 -46.81 36.72 0.74
N LYS A 62 -46.68 35.74 1.65
CA LYS A 62 -47.02 35.91 3.07
C LYS A 62 -46.12 36.96 3.74
N LYS A 63 -44.80 36.88 3.53
CA LYS A 63 -43.85 37.89 4.05
C LYS A 63 -44.13 39.29 3.48
N TYR A 64 -44.52 39.37 2.21
CA TYR A 64 -44.90 40.62 1.57
C TYR A 64 -46.13 41.27 2.24
N LEU A 65 -47.16 40.48 2.57
CA LEU A 65 -48.33 40.96 3.30
C LEU A 65 -48.04 41.32 4.76
N GLU A 66 -47.21 40.52 5.45
CA GLU A 66 -46.77 40.79 6.83
C GLU A 66 -45.89 42.05 6.93
N SER A 67 -45.21 42.44 5.84
CA SER A 67 -44.37 43.65 5.78
C SER A 67 -45.12 44.97 5.62
N GLY A 68 -46.47 44.96 5.66
CA GLY A 68 -47.29 46.18 5.74
C GLY A 68 -47.57 46.90 4.41
N ALA A 69 -47.36 46.26 3.26
CA ALA A 69 -47.50 46.87 1.94
C ALA A 69 -48.89 46.67 1.30
N SER A 70 -49.97 47.07 1.97
CA SER A 70 -51.29 47.23 1.32
C SER A 70 -51.90 48.61 1.60
N PHE A 71 -52.12 49.32 0.50
CA PHE A 71 -52.94 50.50 0.26
C PHE A 71 -54.33 50.41 0.94
N GLU A 72 -54.80 51.54 1.47
CA GLU A 72 -56.06 51.73 2.20
C GLU A 72 -57.30 51.24 1.45
N SER A 73 -58.25 50.62 2.17
CA SER A 73 -59.63 51.12 2.25
C SER A 73 -60.48 50.31 3.25
N ARG A 74 -60.96 51.03 4.27
CA ARG A 74 -62.28 50.96 4.93
C ARG A 74 -62.77 49.69 5.63
N ASN A 75 -63.00 49.87 6.94
CA ASN A 75 -64.06 49.32 7.79
C ASN A 75 -64.91 48.16 7.23
N GLU A 76 -64.80 47.01 7.89
CA GLU A 76 -65.95 46.16 8.18
C GLU A 76 -65.75 45.52 9.56
N ASP A 77 -66.17 46.26 10.59
CA ASP A 77 -66.58 45.67 11.87
C ASP A 77 -67.86 44.84 11.63
N ASN A 78 -67.94 43.67 12.27
CA ASN A 78 -68.96 42.61 12.21
C ASN A 78 -68.77 41.52 11.14
N TYR A 79 -68.01 40.47 11.50
CA TYR A 79 -68.37 39.10 11.13
C TYR A 79 -67.91 38.07 12.18
N TYR A 80 -68.25 38.32 13.45
CA TYR A 80 -68.27 37.30 14.51
C TYR A 80 -69.61 37.36 15.26
N ARG A 81 -70.72 37.22 14.54
CA ARG A 81 -71.94 36.64 15.11
C ARG A 81 -72.83 36.09 14.01
N GLU A 82 -73.15 34.82 14.18
CA GLU A 82 -74.26 34.12 13.54
C GLU A 82 -74.05 33.70 12.07
N SER A 83 -73.29 32.62 11.89
CA SER A 83 -73.50 31.70 10.77
C SER A 83 -73.40 30.28 11.28
N ARG A 84 -74.45 29.51 11.00
CA ARG A 84 -74.55 28.07 11.27
C ARG A 84 -73.33 27.38 10.70
N GLY A 85 -72.57 26.71 11.56
CA GLY A 85 -71.36 25.98 11.17
C GLY A 85 -71.68 24.90 10.14
N THR A 86 -71.08 25.01 8.96
CA THR A 86 -70.97 23.91 8.01
C THR A 86 -69.74 23.07 8.35
N GLU A 87 -69.81 21.76 8.11
CA GLU A 87 -68.73 20.79 8.35
C GLU A 87 -67.40 21.14 7.66
N GLU A 88 -67.41 22.05 6.69
CA GLU A 88 -66.25 22.46 5.91
C GLU A 88 -65.23 23.30 6.72
N GLU A 89 -65.67 24.05 7.74
CA GLU A 89 -64.79 24.94 8.51
C GLU A 89 -63.94 24.20 9.57
N TYR A 90 -64.47 23.12 10.16
CA TYR A 90 -63.72 22.25 11.08
C TYR A 90 -62.63 21.44 10.34
N GLY A 91 -62.90 21.01 9.10
CA GLY A 91 -61.90 20.41 8.22
C GLY A 91 -60.74 21.35 7.85
N TYR A 92 -61.01 22.66 7.81
CA TYR A 92 -60.07 23.71 7.42
C TYR A 92 -58.94 23.96 8.43
N ARG A 93 -59.16 23.68 9.72
CA ARG A 93 -58.21 23.93 10.81
C ARG A 93 -57.37 22.68 11.16
N TYR A 94 -57.97 21.49 11.03
CA TYR A 94 -57.27 20.20 11.20
C TYR A 94 -56.32 19.87 10.04
N SER A 95 -56.74 20.14 8.81
CA SER A 95 -55.93 19.92 7.59
C SER A 95 -54.66 20.79 7.58
N ASN A 96 -54.72 21.99 8.17
CA ASN A 96 -53.60 22.92 8.22
C ASN A 96 -52.46 22.40 9.12
N ASN A 97 -52.78 21.83 10.29
CA ASN A 97 -51.78 21.29 11.23
C ASN A 97 -51.08 20.03 10.67
N ALA A 98 -51.84 19.18 9.97
CA ALA A 98 -51.31 17.98 9.31
C ALA A 98 -50.34 18.31 8.16
N LEU A 99 -50.66 19.32 7.34
CA LEU A 99 -49.82 19.75 6.22
C LEU A 99 -48.49 20.36 6.70
N TRP A 100 -48.51 21.19 7.75
CA TRP A 100 -47.29 21.79 8.31
C TRP A 100 -46.35 20.76 8.93
N LYS A 101 -46.89 19.81 9.70
CA LYS A 101 -46.12 18.68 10.25
C LYS A 101 -45.48 17.82 9.14
N TRP A 102 -46.18 17.65 8.03
CA TRP A 102 -45.68 16.93 6.88
C TRP A 102 -44.55 17.69 6.17
N ILE A 103 -44.67 18.99 5.95
CA ILE A 103 -43.61 19.84 5.37
C ILE A 103 -42.35 19.82 6.22
N GLU A 104 -42.48 19.99 7.54
CA GLU A 104 -41.34 19.93 8.47
C GLU A 104 -40.64 18.57 8.44
N LYS A 105 -41.41 17.48 8.45
CA LYS A 105 -40.89 16.11 8.33
C LYS A 105 -40.14 15.93 7.00
N PHE A 106 -40.71 16.39 5.90
CA PHE A 106 -40.14 16.26 4.56
C PHE A 106 -38.83 17.05 4.40
N GLU A 107 -38.77 18.28 4.89
CA GLU A 107 -37.54 19.07 4.87
C GLU A 107 -36.43 18.46 5.72
N ARG A 108 -36.77 17.91 6.89
CA ARG A 108 -35.83 17.18 7.74
C ARG A 108 -35.26 15.95 7.01
N GLU A 109 -36.12 15.14 6.41
CA GLU A 109 -35.70 13.96 5.63
C GLU A 109 -34.84 14.34 4.41
N ARG A 110 -35.10 15.49 3.79
CA ARG A 110 -34.28 16.02 2.69
C ARG A 110 -32.89 16.42 3.19
N ARG A 111 -32.80 17.17 4.29
CA ARG A 111 -31.50 17.56 4.89
C ARG A 111 -30.69 16.34 5.32
N GLU A 112 -31.35 15.35 5.93
CA GLU A 112 -30.71 14.09 6.28
C GLU A 112 -30.21 13.30 5.05
N ARG A 113 -30.97 13.28 3.95
CA ARG A 113 -30.53 12.67 2.68
C ARG A 113 -29.36 13.41 2.03
N GLU A 114 -29.39 14.74 2.03
CA GLU A 114 -28.30 15.58 1.52
C GLU A 114 -27.03 15.45 2.37
N GLU A 115 -27.15 15.42 3.69
CA GLU A 115 -26.04 15.17 4.61
C GLU A 115 -25.49 13.76 4.48
N ARG A 116 -26.36 12.74 4.34
CA ARG A 116 -25.94 11.35 4.10
C ARG A 116 -25.15 11.25 2.80
N ARG A 117 -25.63 11.86 1.72
CA ARG A 117 -24.89 11.97 0.45
C ARG A 117 -23.56 12.70 0.60
N ARG A 118 -23.51 13.82 1.33
CA ARG A 118 -22.26 14.55 1.58
C ARG A 118 -21.26 13.70 2.37
N ARG A 119 -21.71 13.04 3.44
CA ARG A 119 -20.88 12.13 4.25
C ARG A 119 -20.39 10.94 3.43
N GLU A 120 -21.22 10.37 2.57
CA GLU A 120 -20.82 9.29 1.65
C GLU A 120 -19.79 9.74 0.61
N ILE A 121 -19.99 10.91 0.00
CA ILE A 121 -19.03 11.50 -0.96
C ILE A 121 -17.72 11.84 -0.26
N GLU A 122 -17.77 12.39 0.95
CA GLU A 122 -16.57 12.72 1.73
C GLU A 122 -15.84 11.46 2.19
N LYS A 123 -16.59 10.44 2.64
CA LYS A 123 -16.05 9.12 2.98
C LYS A 123 -15.37 8.48 1.76
N ARG A 124 -16.02 8.47 0.60
CA ARG A 124 -15.42 8.00 -0.66
C ARG A 124 -14.15 8.77 -1.01
N ARG A 125 -14.14 10.10 -0.89
CA ARG A 125 -12.94 10.91 -1.14
C ARG A 125 -11.80 10.58 -0.19
N ARG A 126 -12.09 10.36 1.10
CA ARG A 126 -11.08 9.95 2.09
C ARG A 126 -10.54 8.56 1.79
N GLU A 127 -11.43 7.62 1.46
CA GLU A 127 -11.08 6.26 1.05
C GLU A 127 -10.24 6.27 -0.23
N GLU A 128 -10.66 6.98 -1.28
CA GLU A 128 -9.91 7.14 -2.53
C GLU A 128 -8.53 7.76 -2.32
N LYS A 129 -8.42 8.77 -1.45
CA LYS A 129 -7.14 9.38 -1.09
C LYS A 129 -6.24 8.39 -0.36
N ALA A 130 -6.77 7.67 0.63
CA ALA A 130 -6.03 6.66 1.38
C ALA A 130 -5.57 5.50 0.46
N PHE A 131 -6.44 5.04 -0.44
CA PHE A 131 -6.09 4.03 -1.45
C PHE A 131 -5.00 4.51 -2.39
N ARG A 132 -5.07 5.75 -2.87
CA ARG A 132 -4.03 6.34 -3.73
C ARG A 132 -2.69 6.41 -3.01
N GLU A 133 -2.66 6.95 -1.80
CA GLU A 133 -1.45 7.04 -0.98
C GLU A 133 -0.85 5.64 -0.69
N PHE A 134 -1.71 4.65 -0.41
CA PHE A 134 -1.30 3.27 -0.21
C PHE A 134 -0.64 2.67 -1.48
N PHE A 135 -1.29 2.78 -2.64
CA PHE A 135 -0.75 2.25 -3.89
C PHE A 135 0.49 3.01 -4.36
N GLU A 136 0.58 4.32 -4.14
CA GLU A 136 1.79 5.10 -4.41
C GLU A 136 2.95 4.66 -3.52
N ARG A 137 2.70 4.36 -2.23
CA ARG A 137 3.71 3.80 -1.33
C ARG A 137 4.19 2.43 -1.82
N LEU A 138 3.26 1.53 -2.16
CA LEU A 138 3.59 0.22 -2.72
C LEU A 138 4.38 0.33 -4.03
N ALA A 139 4.01 1.24 -4.93
CA ALA A 139 4.71 1.45 -6.18
C ALA A 139 6.13 1.99 -5.96
N LYS A 140 6.32 2.89 -4.99
CA LYS A 140 7.65 3.37 -4.58
C LYS A 140 8.48 2.24 -3.98
N GLU A 141 7.92 1.43 -3.09
CA GLU A 141 8.59 0.25 -2.52
C GLU A 141 9.01 -0.73 -3.62
N GLN A 142 8.11 -1.07 -4.55
CA GLN A 142 8.44 -1.95 -5.68
C GLN A 142 9.49 -1.33 -6.63
N PHE A 143 9.45 -0.02 -6.85
CA PHE A 143 10.44 0.67 -7.69
C PHE A 143 11.82 0.67 -7.04
N LEU A 144 11.90 0.98 -5.75
CA LEU A 144 13.12 0.92 -4.96
C LEU A 144 13.70 -0.49 -4.96
N GLU A 145 12.86 -1.51 -4.78
CA GLU A 145 13.27 -2.90 -4.90
C GLU A 145 13.77 -3.27 -6.30
N LYS A 146 13.17 -2.74 -7.37
CA LYS A 146 13.64 -2.98 -8.74
C LYS A 146 15.01 -2.37 -9.01
N GLU A 147 15.27 -1.16 -8.51
CA GLU A 147 16.57 -0.50 -8.66
C GLU A 147 17.66 -1.24 -7.89
N ASP A 148 17.39 -1.55 -6.63
CA ASP A 148 18.29 -2.29 -5.75
C ASP A 148 18.51 -3.72 -6.26
N ARG A 149 17.48 -4.36 -6.82
CA ARG A 149 17.61 -5.65 -7.51
C ARG A 149 18.66 -5.60 -8.61
N LYS A 150 18.60 -4.61 -9.50
CA LYS A 150 19.55 -4.49 -10.62
C LYS A 150 20.99 -4.31 -10.11
N LYS A 151 21.19 -3.46 -9.10
CA LYS A 151 22.51 -3.25 -8.48
C LYS A 151 23.04 -4.55 -7.86
N TYR A 152 22.18 -5.26 -7.14
CA TYR A 152 22.54 -6.55 -6.54
C TYR A 152 22.82 -7.64 -7.58
N GLU A 153 22.04 -7.72 -8.66
CA GLU A 153 22.27 -8.66 -9.77
C GLU A 153 23.63 -8.43 -10.45
N ILE A 154 24.04 -7.17 -10.63
CA ILE A 154 25.37 -6.82 -11.15
C ILE A 154 26.47 -7.29 -10.19
N LEU A 155 26.32 -7.00 -8.90
CA LEU A 155 27.28 -7.43 -7.86
C LEU A 155 27.39 -8.96 -7.80
N LEU A 156 26.25 -9.65 -7.82
CA LEU A 156 26.18 -11.11 -7.81
C LEU A 156 26.85 -11.69 -9.06
N LYS A 157 26.56 -11.15 -10.25
CA LYS A 157 27.20 -11.58 -11.49
C LYS A 157 28.72 -11.42 -11.44
N HIS A 158 29.20 -10.27 -10.97
CA HIS A 158 30.64 -10.04 -10.84
C HIS A 158 31.26 -11.04 -9.85
N THR A 159 30.59 -11.30 -8.73
CA THR A 159 31.01 -12.31 -7.74
C THR A 159 31.10 -13.70 -8.35
N MET A 160 30.06 -14.15 -9.07
CA MET A 160 30.04 -15.46 -9.72
C MET A 160 31.19 -15.61 -10.71
N ASN A 161 31.44 -14.60 -11.55
CA ASN A 161 32.53 -14.62 -12.52
C ASN A 161 33.92 -14.67 -11.87
N THR A 162 34.12 -13.91 -10.79
CA THR A 162 35.37 -13.91 -10.02
C THR A 162 35.62 -15.29 -9.41
N MET A 163 34.61 -15.90 -8.79
CA MET A 163 34.71 -17.24 -8.21
C MET A 163 34.92 -18.31 -9.29
N GLU A 164 34.22 -18.24 -10.41
CA GLU A 164 34.43 -19.14 -11.54
C GLU A 164 35.90 -19.10 -11.99
N GLY A 165 36.47 -17.90 -12.16
CA GLY A 165 37.87 -17.73 -12.53
C GLY A 165 38.83 -18.38 -11.53
N PHE A 166 38.57 -18.23 -10.22
CA PHE A 166 39.37 -18.86 -9.17
C PHE A 166 39.39 -20.39 -9.28
N PHE A 167 38.21 -21.00 -9.40
CA PHE A 167 38.07 -22.45 -9.44
C PHE A 167 38.54 -23.03 -10.78
N ARG A 168 38.22 -22.39 -11.90
CA ARG A 168 38.61 -22.84 -13.25
C ARG A 168 40.11 -22.80 -13.48
N ASN A 169 40.81 -21.81 -12.91
CA ASN A 169 42.27 -21.70 -12.98
C ASN A 169 42.99 -22.53 -11.89
N ASN A 170 42.27 -23.37 -11.15
CA ASN A 170 42.82 -24.23 -10.10
C ASN A 170 43.57 -23.45 -8.99
N LEU A 171 43.13 -22.21 -8.70
CA LEU A 171 43.75 -21.35 -7.69
C LEU A 171 43.41 -21.76 -6.25
N HIS A 172 42.49 -22.69 -6.04
CA HIS A 172 42.24 -23.32 -4.74
C HIS A 172 43.38 -24.24 -4.31
N ASN A 173 44.12 -24.80 -5.27
CA ASN A 173 45.26 -25.66 -4.97
C ASN A 173 46.49 -24.82 -4.58
N GLN A 174 46.81 -24.79 -3.29
CA GLN A 174 47.92 -23.99 -2.77
C GLN A 174 49.27 -24.33 -3.42
N ARG A 175 49.59 -25.62 -3.60
CA ARG A 175 50.84 -26.05 -4.25
C ARG A 175 50.95 -25.57 -5.70
N PHE A 176 49.81 -25.38 -6.35
CA PHE A 176 49.78 -24.87 -7.72
C PHE A 176 50.07 -23.36 -7.77
N ARG A 177 49.57 -22.59 -6.81
CA ARG A 177 49.79 -21.14 -6.70
C ARG A 177 51.24 -20.75 -6.44
N GLU A 178 52.02 -21.61 -5.79
CA GLU A 178 53.43 -21.36 -5.50
C GLU A 178 54.34 -21.37 -6.74
N ARG A 179 53.84 -21.87 -7.90
CA ARG A 179 54.61 -21.90 -9.15
C ARG A 179 54.75 -20.48 -9.75
N PRO A 180 55.90 -20.09 -10.31
CA PRO A 180 56.16 -18.70 -10.75
C PRO A 180 55.08 -18.08 -11.64
N TYR A 181 54.64 -18.79 -12.67
CA TYR A 181 53.58 -18.31 -13.58
C TYR A 181 52.21 -18.22 -12.89
N MET A 182 51.87 -19.20 -12.05
CA MET A 182 50.58 -19.25 -11.35
C MET A 182 50.49 -18.23 -10.23
N LYS A 183 51.63 -17.87 -9.61
CA LYS A 183 51.70 -16.78 -8.65
C LYS A 183 51.23 -15.47 -9.26
N SER A 184 51.74 -15.12 -10.46
CA SER A 184 51.30 -13.91 -11.16
C SER A 184 49.79 -13.91 -11.47
N ILE A 185 49.22 -15.06 -11.86
CA ILE A 185 47.77 -15.19 -12.09
C ILE A 185 46.99 -15.01 -10.78
N PHE A 186 47.50 -15.57 -9.68
CA PHE A 186 46.89 -15.44 -8.37
C PHE A 186 46.93 -13.99 -7.89
N ASP A 187 48.05 -13.29 -8.07
CA ASP A 187 48.20 -11.88 -7.70
C ASP A 187 47.19 -11.00 -8.49
N GLU A 188 47.07 -11.21 -9.82
CA GLU A 188 46.07 -10.51 -10.65
C GLU A 188 44.61 -10.86 -10.26
N PHE A 189 44.37 -12.09 -9.79
CA PHE A 189 43.07 -12.47 -9.22
C PHE A 189 42.82 -11.70 -7.91
N MET A 190 43.79 -11.62 -7.02
CA MET A 190 43.68 -10.96 -5.72
C MET A 190 43.40 -9.47 -5.87
N GLU A 191 44.07 -8.76 -6.77
CA GLU A 191 43.79 -7.35 -7.05
C GLU A 191 42.33 -7.12 -7.46
N ARG A 192 41.80 -7.97 -8.36
CA ARG A 192 40.39 -7.92 -8.78
C ARG A 192 39.44 -8.27 -7.65
N TYR A 193 39.83 -9.23 -6.81
CA TYR A 193 39.06 -9.69 -5.67
C TYR A 193 38.92 -8.61 -4.60
N GLU A 194 40.01 -7.93 -4.25
CA GLU A 194 40.02 -6.86 -3.25
C GLU A 194 39.11 -5.70 -3.68
N LEU A 195 39.16 -5.33 -4.96
CA LEU A 195 38.25 -4.32 -5.52
C LEU A 195 36.78 -4.77 -5.44
N LEU A 196 36.48 -6.05 -5.69
CA LEU A 196 35.14 -6.61 -5.52
C LEU A 196 34.71 -6.56 -4.04
N LEU A 197 35.59 -6.93 -3.12
CA LEU A 197 35.31 -6.94 -1.68
C LEU A 197 35.00 -5.54 -1.16
N GLU A 198 35.78 -4.53 -1.57
CA GLU A 198 35.56 -3.13 -1.22
C GLU A 198 34.22 -2.63 -1.77
N LYS A 199 33.93 -2.89 -3.06
CA LYS A 199 32.65 -2.55 -3.68
C LYS A 199 31.48 -3.22 -2.98
N SER A 200 31.60 -4.49 -2.64
CA SER A 200 30.57 -5.24 -1.92
C SER A 200 30.30 -4.64 -0.54
N LYS A 201 31.36 -4.25 0.19
CA LYS A 201 31.25 -3.61 1.51
C LYS A 201 30.52 -2.27 1.42
N LYS A 202 30.87 -1.44 0.44
CA LYS A 202 30.24 -0.13 0.22
C LYS A 202 28.76 -0.30 -0.15
N LEU A 203 28.46 -1.16 -1.11
CA LEU A 203 27.09 -1.39 -1.60
C LEU A 203 26.18 -1.95 -0.50
N ALA A 204 26.68 -2.78 0.41
CA ALA A 204 25.88 -3.31 1.53
C ALA A 204 25.20 -2.20 2.38
N GLY A 205 25.80 -1.01 2.46
CA GLY A 205 25.23 0.15 3.15
C GLY A 205 24.36 1.07 2.29
N GLU A 206 24.31 0.89 0.96
CA GLU A 206 23.64 1.81 0.03
C GLU A 206 22.24 1.32 -0.42
N PHE A 207 21.93 0.04 -0.21
CA PHE A 207 20.62 -0.52 -0.55
C PHE A 207 19.51 0.04 0.34
N LYS A 208 18.42 0.50 -0.28
CA LYS A 208 17.24 1.04 0.41
C LYS A 208 16.26 -0.06 0.81
N SER A 209 16.17 -1.12 0.01
CA SER A 209 15.40 -2.32 0.31
C SER A 209 16.09 -3.16 1.38
N HIS A 210 15.37 -3.47 2.46
CA HIS A 210 15.85 -4.37 3.51
C HIS A 210 16.28 -5.74 2.96
N LEU A 211 15.55 -6.27 1.96
CA LEU A 211 15.87 -7.56 1.34
C LEU A 211 17.25 -7.53 0.66
N TYR A 212 17.50 -6.55 -0.20
CA TYR A 212 18.77 -6.46 -0.94
C TYR A 212 19.92 -5.98 -0.07
N SER A 213 19.66 -5.15 0.93
CA SER A 213 20.65 -4.83 1.97
C SER A 213 21.11 -6.10 2.70
N THR A 214 20.16 -6.93 3.14
CA THR A 214 20.46 -8.22 3.82
C THR A 214 21.22 -9.17 2.90
N LYS A 215 20.77 -9.34 1.64
CA LYS A 215 21.46 -10.19 0.66
C LYS A 215 22.88 -9.72 0.35
N SER A 216 23.07 -8.41 0.20
CA SER A 216 24.41 -7.82 -0.02
C SER A 216 25.32 -8.03 1.18
N LYS A 217 24.80 -7.88 2.40
CA LYS A 217 25.54 -8.17 3.63
C LYS A 217 26.03 -9.62 3.67
N TYR A 218 25.16 -10.59 3.38
CA TYR A 218 25.56 -12.00 3.34
C TYR A 218 26.61 -12.29 2.27
N LEU A 219 26.48 -11.65 1.10
CA LEU A 219 27.47 -11.79 0.03
C LEU A 219 28.84 -11.23 0.46
N TYR A 220 28.86 -10.05 1.11
CA TYR A 220 30.07 -9.48 1.67
C TYR A 220 30.71 -10.38 2.75
N GLU A 221 29.91 -10.91 3.69
CA GLU A 221 30.41 -11.82 4.73
C GLU A 221 31.05 -13.08 4.13
N PHE A 222 30.42 -13.66 3.11
CA PHE A 222 30.98 -14.76 2.34
C PHE A 222 32.32 -14.38 1.70
N LEU A 223 32.37 -13.27 0.95
CA LEU A 223 33.59 -12.79 0.30
C LEU A 223 34.73 -12.55 1.31
N ASN A 224 34.40 -11.96 2.46
CA ASN A 224 35.37 -11.68 3.51
C ASN A 224 35.92 -12.96 4.17
N SER A 225 35.16 -14.05 4.16
CA SER A 225 35.62 -15.34 4.73
C SER A 225 36.35 -16.17 3.70
N PHE A 226 35.94 -16.07 2.44
CA PHE A 226 36.60 -16.75 1.33
C PHE A 226 38.02 -16.26 1.13
N ILE A 227 38.28 -14.95 1.27
CA ILE A 227 39.65 -14.43 1.11
C ILE A 227 40.57 -14.97 2.19
N PHE A 228 40.10 -15.07 3.44
CA PHE A 228 40.86 -15.67 4.53
C PHE A 228 41.25 -17.11 4.19
N ASP A 229 40.29 -17.92 3.74
CA ASP A 229 40.55 -19.29 3.29
C ASP A 229 41.53 -19.35 2.11
N ALA A 230 41.38 -18.45 1.14
CA ALA A 230 42.21 -18.42 -0.05
C ALA A 230 43.67 -18.08 0.28
N VAL A 231 43.98 -17.20 1.24
CA VAL A 231 45.36 -16.80 1.54
C VAL A 231 46.02 -17.62 2.65
N THR A 232 45.23 -18.34 3.43
CA THR A 232 45.71 -19.09 4.59
C THR A 232 46.54 -20.31 4.17
N VAL A 233 47.71 -20.47 4.78
CA VAL A 233 48.63 -21.60 4.56
C VAL A 233 48.44 -22.63 5.65
N LEU A 234 48.27 -23.90 5.27
CA LEU A 234 48.18 -25.02 6.20
C LEU A 234 49.53 -25.27 6.91
N PRO A 235 49.53 -25.53 8.23
CA PRO A 235 50.73 -25.89 8.95
C PRO A 235 51.09 -27.35 8.64
N TYR A 236 52.15 -27.56 7.84
CA TYR A 236 52.79 -28.87 7.62
C TYR A 236 54.04 -28.98 8.52
N PRO A 237 54.55 -30.16 8.91
CA PRO A 237 53.94 -31.39 9.43
C PRO A 237 54.52 -31.83 10.80
N LYS A 238 55.20 -30.96 11.57
CA LYS A 238 55.85 -31.42 12.82
C LYS A 238 54.87 -31.82 13.93
N ASP A 239 53.68 -31.22 13.96
CA ASP A 239 52.73 -31.38 15.07
C ASP A 239 51.39 -32.01 14.65
N VAL A 240 51.24 -32.42 13.38
CA VAL A 240 49.97 -32.95 12.83
C VAL A 240 50.06 -34.45 12.61
N SER A 241 49.13 -35.21 13.19
CA SER A 241 49.05 -36.65 12.96
C SER A 241 48.68 -36.97 11.51
N ALA A 242 49.26 -38.03 10.92
CA ALA A 242 48.94 -38.44 9.55
C ALA A 242 47.46 -38.82 9.35
N SER A 243 46.78 -39.27 10.41
CA SER A 243 45.34 -39.60 10.35
C SER A 243 44.46 -38.36 10.41
N SER A 244 44.80 -37.38 11.26
CA SER A 244 44.08 -36.10 11.31
C SER A 244 44.25 -35.30 10.02
N LEU A 245 45.47 -35.28 9.47
CA LEU A 245 45.73 -34.62 8.19
C LEU A 245 44.89 -35.23 7.05
N ARG A 246 44.91 -36.56 6.90
CA ARG A 246 44.15 -37.25 5.84
C ARG A 246 42.65 -36.98 5.94
N MET A 247 42.07 -37.08 7.13
CA MET A 247 40.64 -36.84 7.32
C MET A 247 40.25 -35.37 7.05
N TYR A 248 41.12 -34.42 7.42
CA TYR A 248 40.94 -33.01 7.07
C TYR A 248 41.01 -32.79 5.55
N GLU A 249 42.02 -33.35 4.88
CA GLU A 249 42.19 -33.27 3.43
C GLU A 249 40.99 -33.88 2.68
N ASP A 250 40.42 -34.98 3.17
CA ASP A 250 39.18 -35.57 2.62
C ASP A 250 37.99 -34.61 2.73
N ALA A 251 37.83 -33.92 3.88
CA ALA A 251 36.77 -32.94 4.07
C ALA A 251 36.95 -31.72 3.15
N VAL A 252 38.20 -31.23 3.00
CA VAL A 252 38.56 -30.17 2.06
C VAL A 252 38.22 -30.58 0.64
N TYR A 253 38.64 -31.76 0.19
CA TYR A 253 38.36 -32.26 -1.14
C TYR A 253 36.86 -32.28 -1.47
N VAL A 254 36.03 -32.76 -0.54
CA VAL A 254 34.57 -32.78 -0.71
C VAL A 254 34.00 -31.37 -0.87
N SER A 255 34.40 -30.44 0.00
CA SER A 255 33.90 -29.06 -0.03
C SER A 255 34.40 -28.26 -1.24
N GLU A 256 35.66 -28.41 -1.65
CA GLU A 256 36.22 -27.76 -2.83
C GLU A 256 35.57 -28.28 -4.12
N ARG A 257 35.35 -29.59 -4.22
CA ARG A 257 34.64 -30.18 -5.35
C ARG A 257 33.20 -29.65 -5.45
N PHE A 258 32.55 -29.48 -4.30
CA PHE A 258 31.23 -28.83 -4.22
C PHE A 258 31.29 -27.38 -4.73
N MET A 259 32.20 -26.57 -4.21
CA MET A 259 32.35 -25.14 -4.59
C MET A 259 32.70 -24.99 -6.07
N TYR A 260 33.63 -25.80 -6.58
CA TYR A 260 33.95 -25.90 -8.00
C TYR A 260 32.69 -26.21 -8.82
N SER A 261 31.93 -27.23 -8.42
CA SER A 261 30.70 -27.63 -9.12
C SER A 261 29.64 -26.53 -9.10
N PHE A 262 29.55 -25.73 -8.04
CA PHE A 262 28.62 -24.62 -7.95
C PHE A 262 29.02 -23.43 -8.84
N PHE A 263 30.29 -23.02 -8.79
CA PHE A 263 30.75 -21.82 -9.50
C PHE A 263 31.14 -22.05 -10.96
N SER A 264 31.45 -23.29 -11.35
CA SER A 264 31.91 -23.61 -12.72
C SER A 264 30.84 -24.23 -13.63
N GLN A 265 29.63 -24.47 -13.13
CA GLN A 265 28.55 -25.00 -13.97
C GLN A 265 27.90 -23.92 -14.82
N LYS A 266 27.71 -24.25 -16.11
CA LYS A 266 26.97 -23.40 -17.06
C LYS A 266 25.46 -23.50 -16.88
N GLU A 267 24.98 -24.61 -16.32
CA GLU A 267 23.56 -24.90 -16.12
C GLU A 267 23.19 -24.79 -14.64
N ALA A 268 21.93 -24.46 -14.37
CA ALA A 268 21.43 -24.33 -13.01
C ALA A 268 21.33 -25.71 -12.33
N VAL A 269 22.14 -25.95 -11.30
CA VAL A 269 22.00 -27.14 -10.44
C VAL A 269 20.71 -27.03 -9.63
N PRO A 270 19.90 -28.10 -9.54
CA PRO A 270 18.74 -28.11 -8.65
C PRO A 270 19.12 -27.79 -7.21
N LYS A 271 18.42 -26.84 -6.57
CA LYS A 271 18.69 -26.39 -5.19
C LYS A 271 18.79 -27.56 -4.20
N LYS A 272 17.97 -28.60 -4.36
CA LYS A 272 17.99 -29.81 -3.52
C LYS A 272 19.36 -30.51 -3.56
N SER A 273 19.94 -30.66 -4.74
CA SER A 273 21.25 -31.29 -4.92
C SER A 273 22.37 -30.44 -4.32
N ILE A 274 22.31 -29.12 -4.46
CA ILE A 274 23.28 -28.19 -3.85
C ILE A 274 23.23 -28.29 -2.32
N MET A 275 22.04 -28.33 -1.73
CA MET A 275 21.86 -28.47 -0.29
C MET A 275 22.41 -29.80 0.25
N GLU A 276 22.26 -30.89 -0.49
CA GLU A 276 22.79 -32.20 -0.10
C GLU A 276 24.33 -32.22 -0.12
N LEU A 277 24.95 -31.62 -1.14
CA LEU A 277 26.40 -31.48 -1.24
C LEU A 277 26.98 -30.57 -0.14
N LEU A 278 26.30 -29.46 0.16
CA LEU A 278 26.67 -28.58 1.27
C LEU A 278 26.61 -29.33 2.61
N LYS A 279 25.52 -30.06 2.87
CA LYS A 279 25.36 -30.86 4.09
C LYS A 279 26.46 -31.91 4.22
N ARG A 280 26.79 -32.61 3.13
CA ARG A 280 27.89 -33.58 3.11
C ARG A 280 29.24 -32.92 3.43
N SER A 281 29.48 -31.72 2.93
CA SER A 281 30.71 -30.96 3.19
C SER A 281 30.83 -30.57 4.66
N LEU A 282 29.76 -30.03 5.26
CA LEU A 282 29.71 -29.68 6.68
C LEU A 282 29.93 -30.89 7.58
N ASN A 283 29.23 -32.00 7.31
CA ASN A 283 29.35 -33.24 8.07
C ASN A 283 30.80 -33.77 8.10
N GLY A 284 31.57 -33.60 7.02
CA GLY A 284 32.98 -34.00 6.96
C GLY A 284 33.83 -33.25 8.00
N TYR A 285 33.66 -31.94 8.09
CA TYR A 285 34.36 -31.11 9.07
C TYR A 285 33.87 -31.35 10.51
N GLU A 286 32.57 -31.51 10.72
CA GLU A 286 32.03 -31.84 12.05
C GLU A 286 32.57 -33.19 12.56
N MET A 287 32.62 -34.19 11.68
CA MET A 287 33.20 -35.50 12.01
C MET A 287 34.69 -35.36 12.34
N PHE A 288 35.42 -34.52 11.60
CA PHE A 288 36.83 -34.23 11.87
C PHE A 288 37.02 -33.60 13.26
N LEU A 289 36.26 -32.53 13.57
CA LEU A 289 36.32 -31.85 14.87
C LEU A 289 36.01 -32.79 16.04
N LYS A 290 35.04 -33.70 15.85
CA LYS A 290 34.69 -34.72 16.85
C LYS A 290 35.77 -35.78 17.04
N THR A 291 36.47 -36.15 15.97
CA THR A 291 37.46 -37.24 15.98
C THR A 291 38.82 -36.75 16.47
N PHE A 292 39.17 -35.50 16.16
CA PHE A 292 40.48 -34.90 16.47
C PHE A 292 40.33 -33.52 17.15
N PRO A 293 39.75 -33.45 18.36
CA PRO A 293 39.47 -32.18 19.04
C PRO A 293 40.74 -31.39 19.42
N ASP A 294 41.88 -32.06 19.61
CA ASP A 294 43.15 -31.41 19.96
C ASP A 294 44.07 -31.20 18.74
N SER A 295 43.55 -31.33 17.52
CA SER A 295 44.34 -31.19 16.30
C SER A 295 44.77 -29.73 16.07
N PRO A 296 46.02 -29.48 15.62
CA PRO A 296 46.43 -28.15 15.17
C PRO A 296 45.62 -27.60 13.98
N LEU A 297 44.83 -28.44 13.31
CA LEU A 297 43.98 -28.07 12.18
C LEU A 297 42.56 -27.60 12.58
N LEU A 298 42.24 -27.56 13.88
CA LEU A 298 40.89 -27.24 14.38
C LEU A 298 40.40 -25.87 13.87
N THR A 299 41.21 -24.83 14.02
CA THR A 299 40.87 -23.46 13.58
C THR A 299 40.62 -23.37 12.07
N TYR A 300 41.33 -24.18 11.29
CA TYR A 300 41.17 -24.24 9.83
C TYR A 300 39.86 -24.94 9.46
N ALA A 301 39.51 -26.02 10.15
CA ALA A 301 38.23 -26.71 9.97
C ALA A 301 37.05 -25.81 10.36
N GLU A 302 37.16 -25.07 11.47
CA GLU A 302 36.14 -24.10 11.89
C GLU A 302 35.97 -22.97 10.86
N ALA A 303 37.07 -22.42 10.34
CA ALA A 303 37.02 -21.40 9.29
C ALA A 303 36.34 -21.91 8.00
N LYS A 304 36.57 -23.19 7.63
CA LYS A 304 35.88 -23.83 6.50
C LYS A 304 34.38 -24.00 6.77
N ILE A 305 33.99 -24.39 7.97
CA ILE A 305 32.56 -24.46 8.36
C ILE A 305 31.93 -23.07 8.25
N GLU A 306 32.56 -22.05 8.81
CA GLU A 306 32.08 -20.67 8.76
C GLU A 306 31.92 -20.18 7.32
N LEU A 307 32.88 -20.48 6.45
CA LEU A 307 32.81 -20.19 5.02
C LEU A 307 31.59 -20.86 4.36
N LEU A 308 31.34 -22.14 4.63
CA LEU A 308 30.21 -22.91 4.09
C LEU A 308 28.86 -22.39 4.62
N GLU A 309 28.78 -21.98 5.87
CA GLU A 309 27.59 -21.34 6.43
C GLU A 309 27.29 -19.99 5.78
N LYS A 310 28.33 -19.17 5.56
CA LYS A 310 28.18 -17.88 4.88
C LYS A 310 27.83 -18.06 3.42
N PHE A 311 28.36 -19.08 2.76
CA PHE A 311 27.93 -19.50 1.42
C PHE A 311 26.42 -19.80 1.41
N TYR A 312 25.92 -20.60 2.36
CA TYR A 312 24.49 -20.90 2.44
C TYR A 312 23.63 -19.64 2.54
N ARG A 313 24.02 -18.71 3.41
CA ARG A 313 23.30 -17.43 3.59
C ARG A 313 23.34 -16.56 2.34
N ALA A 314 24.46 -16.54 1.62
CA ALA A 314 24.65 -15.71 0.46
C ALA A 314 23.90 -16.22 -0.79
N PHE A 315 23.84 -17.54 -0.99
CA PHE A 315 23.41 -18.14 -2.25
C PHE A 315 22.14 -18.99 -2.17
N LEU A 316 21.78 -19.53 -1.00
CA LEU A 316 20.71 -20.53 -0.86
C LEU A 316 19.57 -20.12 0.07
N ARG A 317 19.78 -19.10 0.92
CA ARG A 317 18.76 -18.50 1.78
C ARG A 317 17.93 -17.46 1.02
#